data_AF-A0A7I8VM69-F1
#
_entry.id   AF-A0A7I8VM69-F1
#
_cell.length_a   1.000
_cell.length_b   1.000
_cell.length_c   1.000
_cell.angle_alpha   90.00
_cell.angle_beta   90.00
_cell.angle_gamma   90.00
#
_symmetry.space_group_name_H-M   'P 1'
#
loop_
_entity.id
_entity.type
_entity.pdbx_description
1 polymer ?
#
loop_
_entity_poly.entity_id
_entity_poly.type
_entity_poly.pdbx_seq_one_letter_code
_entity_poly.pdbx_strand_id
1 'polypeptide(L)'
;MSMSTASIFNRKARIILCAIIMLLLFMFLFKNMDYTLFSNRFNIYLQMKNGTVYRVKFLDIPASKQIKPQTLDNKPRSVTTMTNLATDFNKKLSFLGNLTYSKGNVQVYNLSLPNNDRFKCVSLRQGKNTPICLYDTKVDLHVSGSLARTGSWEAGYLNQVKSFLMQRPKAGLIDLGTNLGVYTLFISKTLQRPVLSVEPYYPTIRRLHKSIKLGKLEKFVTLVVNPITDTRETVYFRRSSNNQGDTRISQSKTNDRGLGPNSSHSILMDDLSDVANFTEAVMKVDIQGYEMKAFSHSKRFLDKVKIFAIFIEWEFYRNSKAHPLVPGFLEEMKARGLKPYSPGRIPLALTQWRKWPFDVVFKSDEVKW
;
A
#
# COMPACT_ATOMS: atom_id res chain seq x y z
N MET A 1 -38.18 3.70 -49.41
CA MET A 1 -36.95 4.50 -49.52
C MET A 1 -37.22 5.90 -48.97
N SER A 2 -36.88 6.14 -47.70
CA SER A 2 -36.55 7.47 -47.15
C SER A 2 -36.03 7.27 -45.72
N MET A 3 -34.72 7.06 -45.57
CA MET A 3 -34.11 7.23 -44.25
C MET A 3 -34.15 8.71 -43.93
N SER A 4 -34.80 9.07 -42.83
CA SER A 4 -34.97 10.46 -42.42
C SER A 4 -33.61 11.12 -42.20
N THR A 5 -33.49 12.34 -42.73
CA THR A 5 -32.37 13.27 -42.63
C THR A 5 -31.93 13.54 -41.18
N ALA A 6 -32.82 13.28 -40.19
CA ALA A 6 -32.54 13.40 -38.76
C ALA A 6 -31.54 12.35 -38.23
N SER A 7 -31.48 11.13 -38.78
CA SER A 7 -30.57 10.08 -38.29
C SER A 7 -29.11 10.32 -38.72
N ILE A 8 -28.92 10.93 -39.88
CA ILE A 8 -27.60 11.25 -40.45
C ILE A 8 -26.98 12.46 -39.73
N PHE A 9 -27.81 13.44 -39.36
CA PHE A 9 -27.37 14.62 -38.62
C PHE A 9 -26.87 14.27 -37.21
N ASN A 10 -27.56 13.35 -36.53
CA ASN A 10 -27.22 12.89 -35.18
C ASN A 10 -25.92 12.05 -35.16
N ARG A 11 -25.64 11.31 -36.23
CA ARG A 11 -24.41 10.51 -36.37
C ARG A 11 -23.18 11.39 -36.63
N LYS A 12 -23.31 12.41 -37.48
CA LYS A 12 -22.23 13.40 -37.73
C LYS A 12 -21.92 14.24 -36.49
N ALA A 13 -22.94 14.68 -35.75
CA ALA A 13 -22.75 15.44 -34.51
C ALA A 13 -22.03 14.62 -33.42
N ARG A 14 -22.33 13.32 -33.28
CA ARG A 14 -21.65 12.43 -32.32
C ARG A 14 -20.18 12.19 -32.69
N ILE A 15 -19.87 12.04 -33.98
CA ILE A 15 -18.49 11.86 -34.46
C ILE A 15 -17.68 13.15 -34.24
N ILE A 16 -18.25 14.32 -34.54
CA ILE A 16 -17.61 15.61 -34.31
C ILE A 16 -17.37 15.85 -32.81
N LEU A 17 -18.36 15.54 -31.96
CA LEU A 17 -18.22 15.69 -30.52
C LEU A 17 -17.18 14.73 -29.92
N CYS A 18 -17.13 13.47 -30.38
CA CYS A 18 -16.07 12.53 -29.99
C CYS A 18 -14.69 12.99 -30.46
N ALA A 19 -14.58 13.54 -31.67
CA ALA A 19 -13.32 14.08 -32.19
C ALA A 19 -12.83 15.28 -31.37
N ILE A 20 -13.72 16.20 -30.99
CA ILE A 20 -13.39 17.37 -30.15
C ILE A 20 -12.95 16.95 -28.74
N ILE A 21 -13.69 16.03 -28.10
CA ILE A 21 -13.35 15.52 -26.76
C ILE A 21 -11.99 14.80 -26.77
N MET A 22 -11.71 14.03 -27.82
CA MET A 22 -10.43 13.35 -27.98
C MET A 22 -9.29 14.33 -28.28
N LEU A 23 -9.52 15.38 -29.07
CA LEU A 23 -8.54 16.44 -29.33
C LEU A 23 -8.14 17.14 -28.03
N LEU A 24 -9.10 17.44 -27.15
CA LEU A 24 -8.88 18.07 -25.86
C LEU A 24 -8.14 17.15 -24.87
N LEU A 25 -8.48 15.85 -24.83
CA LEU A 25 -7.74 14.84 -24.06
C LEU A 25 -6.30 14.67 -24.55
N PHE A 26 -6.10 14.72 -25.87
CA PHE A 26 -4.79 14.58 -26.48
C PHE A 26 -3.90 15.81 -26.24
N MET A 27 -4.45 17.02 -26.42
CA MET A 27 -3.77 18.27 -26.07
C MET A 27 -3.40 18.34 -24.58
N PHE A 28 -4.20 17.74 -23.70
CA PHE A 28 -3.92 17.69 -22.26
C PHE A 28 -2.82 16.69 -21.90
N LEU A 29 -2.78 15.51 -22.53
CA LEU A 29 -1.78 14.47 -22.26
C LEU A 29 -0.38 14.80 -22.82
N PHE A 30 -0.30 15.63 -23.87
CA PHE A 30 0.94 15.91 -24.59
C PHE A 30 1.32 17.38 -24.61
N LYS A 31 0.98 18.12 -23.54
CA LYS A 31 1.19 19.58 -23.40
C LYS A 31 2.65 20.06 -23.59
N ASN A 32 3.63 19.14 -23.56
CA ASN A 32 5.06 19.43 -23.68
C ASN A 32 5.71 18.81 -24.95
N MET A 33 4.93 18.43 -25.96
CA MET A 33 5.48 17.91 -27.23
C MET A 33 5.05 18.77 -28.42
N ASP A 34 5.99 19.07 -29.33
CA ASP A 34 5.73 19.73 -30.61
C ASP A 34 5.20 18.72 -31.65
N TYR A 35 3.91 18.80 -31.97
CA TYR A 35 3.27 17.95 -32.99
C TYR A 35 2.19 18.71 -33.77
N THR A 36 1.84 18.21 -34.96
CA THR A 36 0.73 18.68 -35.79
C THR A 36 -0.30 17.57 -35.96
N LEU A 37 -1.58 17.89 -35.79
CA LEU A 37 -2.71 16.98 -36.04
C LEU A 37 -3.33 17.29 -37.40
N PHE A 38 -3.60 16.25 -38.18
CA PHE A 38 -4.41 16.37 -39.39
C PHE A 38 -5.32 15.16 -39.56
N SER A 39 -6.42 15.34 -40.27
CA SER A 39 -7.44 14.30 -40.46
C SER A 39 -7.89 14.21 -41.90
N ASN A 40 -8.29 13.01 -42.32
CA ASN A 40 -9.14 12.82 -43.50
C ASN A 40 -10.51 12.29 -43.08
N ARG A 41 -11.37 12.01 -44.06
CA ARG A 41 -12.78 11.62 -43.86
C ARG A 41 -12.99 10.46 -42.88
N PHE A 42 -11.97 9.62 -42.64
CA PHE A 42 -12.09 8.42 -41.80
C PHE A 42 -10.92 8.22 -40.82
N ASN A 43 -9.89 9.06 -40.82
CA ASN A 43 -8.67 8.83 -40.03
C ASN A 43 -8.11 10.11 -39.43
N ILE A 44 -7.52 9.97 -38.25
CA ILE A 44 -6.74 11.02 -37.59
C ILE A 44 -5.28 10.59 -37.57
N TYR A 45 -4.41 11.54 -37.93
CA TYR A 45 -2.97 11.37 -38.00
C TYR A 45 -2.29 12.38 -37.07
N LEU A 46 -1.22 11.93 -36.44
CA LEU A 46 -0.36 12.76 -35.62
C LEU A 46 1.04 12.80 -36.23
N GLN A 47 1.54 13.98 -36.53
CA GLN A 47 2.89 14.19 -37.04
C GLN A 47 3.76 14.87 -35.99
N MET A 48 4.83 14.20 -35.59
CA MET A 48 5.84 14.73 -34.69
C MET A 48 6.78 15.68 -35.45
N LYS A 49 7.45 16.60 -34.73
CA LYS A 49 8.43 17.55 -35.33
C LYS A 49 9.58 16.87 -36.07
N ASN A 50 9.94 15.64 -35.70
CA ASN A 50 10.93 14.82 -36.39
C ASN A 50 10.40 14.15 -37.68
N GLY A 51 9.16 14.44 -38.08
CA GLY A 51 8.54 13.92 -39.30
C GLY A 51 7.77 12.61 -39.13
N THR A 52 7.84 11.96 -37.96
CA THR A 52 7.15 10.68 -37.75
C THR A 52 5.64 10.85 -37.67
N VAL A 53 4.89 10.07 -38.48
CA VAL A 53 3.42 10.11 -38.54
C VAL A 53 2.81 8.85 -37.93
N TYR A 54 1.91 9.02 -36.96
CA TYR A 54 1.14 7.95 -36.33
C TYR A 54 -0.33 8.00 -36.78
N ARG A 55 -0.87 6.87 -37.22
CA ARG A 55 -2.31 6.71 -37.47
C ARG A 55 -2.99 6.21 -36.20
N VAL A 56 -3.97 6.95 -35.70
CA VAL A 56 -4.74 6.55 -34.52
C VAL A 56 -5.74 5.46 -34.93
N LYS A 57 -5.54 4.22 -34.47
CA LYS A 57 -6.51 3.12 -34.66
C LYS A 57 -7.48 3.07 -33.47
N PHE A 58 -8.78 3.06 -33.77
CA PHE A 58 -9.82 2.82 -32.78
C PHE A 58 -10.08 1.30 -32.66
N LEU A 59 -10.18 0.78 -31.45
CA LEU A 59 -10.53 -0.62 -31.20
C LEU A 59 -12.02 -0.83 -31.46
N ASP A 60 -12.36 -1.73 -32.40
CA ASP A 60 -13.73 -2.17 -32.63
C ASP A 60 -14.25 -2.95 -31.42
N ILE A 61 -15.40 -2.54 -30.89
CA ILE A 61 -16.12 -3.29 -29.85
C ILE A 61 -16.95 -4.36 -30.57
N PRO A 62 -16.79 -5.68 -30.28
CA PRO A 62 -17.53 -6.73 -30.97
C PRO A 62 -19.04 -6.62 -30.71
N ALA A 63 -19.83 -6.84 -31.77
CA ALA A 63 -21.28 -6.67 -31.79
C ALA A 63 -22.10 -7.72 -30.99
N SER A 64 -21.50 -8.53 -30.12
CA SER A 64 -22.16 -9.70 -29.50
C SER A 64 -22.72 -9.51 -28.08
N LYS A 65 -22.90 -8.26 -27.61
CA LYS A 65 -23.64 -7.98 -26.36
C LYS A 65 -24.72 -6.92 -26.56
N GLN A 66 -25.72 -7.22 -27.38
CA GLN A 66 -27.00 -6.52 -27.31
C GLN A 66 -27.78 -7.02 -26.10
N ILE A 67 -27.86 -6.19 -25.06
CA ILE A 67 -28.77 -6.36 -23.93
C ILE A 67 -30.19 -6.07 -24.43
N LYS A 68 -31.14 -6.98 -24.22
CA LYS A 68 -32.56 -6.78 -24.54
C LYS A 68 -33.10 -5.53 -23.80
N PRO A 69 -33.97 -4.73 -24.43
CA PRO A 69 -34.47 -3.51 -23.83
C PRO A 69 -35.47 -3.85 -22.71
N GLN A 70 -35.04 -3.73 -21.45
CA GLN A 70 -35.97 -3.47 -20.37
C GLN A 70 -36.35 -1.98 -20.42
N THR A 71 -37.64 -1.72 -20.34
CA THR A 71 -38.27 -0.39 -20.26
C THR A 71 -37.58 0.45 -19.17
N LEU A 72 -36.71 1.36 -19.61
CA LEU A 72 -36.10 2.40 -18.79
C LEU A 72 -36.89 3.67 -19.02
N ASP A 73 -37.45 4.19 -17.94
CA ASP A 73 -38.09 5.51 -17.86
C ASP A 73 -37.28 6.58 -18.59
N ASN A 74 -37.98 7.36 -19.42
CA ASN A 74 -37.47 8.54 -20.09
C ASN A 74 -37.13 9.64 -19.07
N LYS A 75 -35.93 9.60 -18.49
CA LYS A 75 -35.25 10.78 -17.95
C LYS A 75 -33.83 10.85 -18.52
N PRO A 76 -33.40 12.01 -19.05
CA PRO A 76 -32.06 12.17 -19.61
C PRO A 76 -31.01 12.03 -18.50
N ARG A 77 -30.28 10.91 -18.47
CA ARG A 77 -29.02 10.85 -17.71
C ARG A 77 -28.00 11.72 -18.43
N SER A 78 -27.64 12.82 -17.78
CA SER A 78 -26.83 13.88 -18.37
C SER A 78 -25.42 13.39 -18.76
N VAL A 79 -24.97 13.87 -19.91
CA VAL A 79 -23.60 13.76 -20.45
C VAL A 79 -22.54 14.19 -19.42
N THR A 80 -22.93 14.98 -18.41
CA THR A 80 -22.14 15.40 -17.24
C THR A 80 -21.58 14.22 -16.43
N THR A 81 -22.22 13.04 -16.44
CA THR A 81 -21.86 11.94 -15.55
C THR A 81 -20.57 11.21 -15.97
N MET A 82 -20.31 11.07 -17.29
CA MET A 82 -19.12 10.36 -17.78
C MET A 82 -17.86 11.23 -17.82
N THR A 83 -17.99 12.52 -18.12
CA THR A 83 -16.88 13.50 -18.03
C THR A 83 -16.42 13.68 -16.59
N ASN A 84 -17.33 13.63 -15.62
CA ASN A 84 -16.98 13.67 -14.20
C ASN A 84 -16.14 12.45 -13.76
N LEU A 85 -16.49 11.24 -14.21
CA LEU A 85 -15.75 10.01 -13.87
C LEU A 85 -14.31 9.99 -14.41
N ALA A 86 -14.09 10.42 -15.65
CA ALA A 86 -12.75 10.47 -16.25
C ALA A 86 -11.89 11.60 -15.64
N THR A 87 -12.51 12.75 -15.36
CA THR A 87 -11.85 13.88 -14.70
C THR A 87 -11.49 13.55 -13.25
N ASP A 88 -12.36 12.82 -12.54
CA ASP A 88 -12.11 12.36 -11.17
C ASP A 88 -10.99 11.31 -11.13
N PHE A 89 -10.95 10.38 -12.11
CA PHE A 89 -9.87 9.41 -12.23
C PHE A 89 -8.50 10.04 -12.52
N ASN A 90 -8.43 10.99 -13.45
CA ASN A 90 -7.18 11.70 -13.78
C ASN A 90 -6.71 12.62 -12.64
N LYS A 91 -7.64 13.30 -11.94
CA LYS A 91 -7.32 14.06 -10.72
C LYS A 91 -6.78 13.15 -9.62
N LYS A 92 -7.34 11.94 -9.47
CA LYS A 92 -6.91 10.95 -8.49
C LYS A 92 -5.53 10.37 -8.80
N LEU A 93 -5.19 10.16 -10.07
CA LEU A 93 -3.84 9.78 -10.52
C LEU A 93 -2.81 10.89 -10.28
N SER A 94 -3.14 12.15 -10.61
CA SER A 94 -2.26 13.30 -10.27
C SER A 94 -2.14 13.52 -8.76
N PHE A 95 -3.20 13.23 -8.00
CA PHE A 95 -3.18 13.29 -6.54
C PHE A 95 -2.26 12.22 -5.96
N LEU A 96 -2.34 10.97 -6.44
CA LEU A 96 -1.44 9.89 -6.02
C LEU A 96 0.03 10.22 -6.30
N GLY A 97 0.35 10.83 -7.45
CA GLY A 97 1.71 11.28 -7.77
C GLY A 97 2.23 12.39 -6.84
N ASN A 98 1.34 13.26 -6.33
CA ASN A 98 1.71 14.28 -5.35
C ASN A 98 1.84 13.72 -3.93
N LEU A 99 1.20 12.58 -3.65
CA LEU A 99 1.18 11.97 -2.32
C LEU A 99 2.44 11.18 -1.99
N THR A 100 3.33 10.94 -2.95
CA THR A 100 4.57 10.22 -2.70
C THR A 100 5.75 10.92 -3.37
N TYR A 101 6.94 10.69 -2.84
CA TYR A 101 8.20 11.00 -3.51
C TYR A 101 9.08 9.76 -3.52
N SER A 102 9.95 9.64 -4.53
CA SER A 102 10.87 8.51 -4.64
C SER A 102 12.22 8.84 -4.02
N LYS A 103 12.78 7.88 -3.27
CA LYS A 103 14.18 7.88 -2.85
C LYS A 103 14.77 6.52 -3.21
N GLY A 104 15.58 6.47 -4.26
CA GLY A 104 15.97 5.21 -4.89
C GLY A 104 14.73 4.49 -5.45
N ASN A 105 14.61 3.19 -5.18
CA ASN A 105 13.44 2.38 -5.56
C ASN A 105 12.23 2.56 -4.64
N VAL A 106 12.39 3.28 -3.53
CA VAL A 106 11.37 3.41 -2.49
C VAL A 106 10.47 4.60 -2.75
N GLN A 107 9.15 4.37 -2.68
CA GLN A 107 8.11 5.39 -2.65
C GLN A 107 7.76 5.72 -1.20
N VAL A 108 8.03 6.96 -0.80
CA VAL A 108 7.73 7.48 0.52
C VAL A 108 6.51 8.38 0.44
N TYR A 109 5.53 8.14 1.31
CA TYR A 109 4.32 8.95 1.42
C TYR A 109 4.61 10.32 2.01
N ASN A 110 4.11 11.38 1.36
CA ASN A 110 4.29 12.76 1.75
C ASN A 110 3.30 13.15 2.86
N LEU A 111 3.72 12.94 4.11
CA LEU A 111 2.95 13.27 5.31
C LEU A 111 2.83 14.79 5.57
N SER A 112 3.55 15.64 4.81
CA SER A 112 3.41 17.09 4.96
C SER A 112 2.07 17.60 4.40
N LEU A 113 1.54 16.92 3.38
CA LEU A 113 0.28 17.27 2.73
C LEU A 113 -0.94 17.13 3.65
N PRO A 114 -1.99 17.95 3.46
CA PRO A 114 -3.21 17.81 4.23
C PRO A 114 -3.94 16.50 3.93
N ASN A 115 -4.64 15.98 4.94
CA ASN A 115 -5.55 14.86 4.80
C ASN A 115 -6.95 15.26 5.26
N ASN A 116 -7.83 15.50 4.30
CA ASN A 116 -9.21 15.96 4.52
C ASN A 116 -10.22 14.81 4.61
N ASP A 117 -9.74 13.58 4.70
CA ASP A 117 -10.60 12.41 4.77
C ASP A 117 -11.36 12.37 6.09
N ARG A 118 -12.62 11.95 6.00
CA ARG A 118 -13.51 11.78 7.14
C ARG A 118 -13.52 10.30 7.53
N PHE A 119 -12.73 9.96 8.53
CA PHE A 119 -12.72 8.62 9.14
C PHE A 119 -13.22 8.70 10.57
N LYS A 120 -13.84 7.63 11.06
CA LYS A 120 -14.05 7.44 12.50
C LYS A 120 -12.69 7.19 13.14
N CYS A 121 -12.32 7.99 14.14
CA CYS A 121 -11.08 7.81 14.88
C CYS A 121 -11.38 7.67 16.37
N VAL A 122 -10.56 6.88 17.07
CA VAL A 122 -10.65 6.63 18.51
C VAL A 122 -9.30 6.90 19.17
N SER A 123 -9.24 6.87 20.50
CA SER A 123 -7.99 7.03 21.24
C SER A 123 -7.27 5.71 21.39
N LEU A 124 -6.01 5.65 20.94
CA LEU A 124 -5.10 4.54 21.24
C LEU A 124 -4.67 4.62 22.72
N ARG A 125 -5.15 3.69 23.54
CA ARG A 125 -5.01 3.71 25.01
C ARG A 125 -3.55 3.73 25.46
N GLN A 126 -2.72 2.83 24.93
CA GLN A 126 -1.30 2.77 25.25
C GLN A 126 -0.54 3.97 24.66
N GLY A 127 -1.03 4.55 23.57
CA GLY A 127 -0.39 5.64 22.82
C GLY A 127 -0.65 7.03 23.38
N LYS A 128 -0.77 7.22 24.70
CA LYS A 128 -1.13 8.52 25.32
C LYS A 128 -2.35 9.17 24.64
N ASN A 129 -3.40 8.36 24.40
CA ASN A 129 -4.62 8.77 23.71
C ASN A 129 -4.40 9.35 22.30
N THR A 130 -3.36 8.90 21.59
CA THR A 130 -3.14 9.30 20.19
C THR A 130 -4.32 8.87 19.33
N PRO A 131 -4.86 9.75 18.46
CA PRO A 131 -5.92 9.39 17.54
C PRO A 131 -5.50 8.28 16.58
N ILE A 132 -6.33 7.25 16.43
CA ILE A 132 -6.18 6.18 15.44
C ILE A 132 -7.49 6.02 14.65
N CYS A 133 -7.39 6.12 13.33
CA CYS A 133 -8.53 6.14 12.42
C CYS A 133 -8.82 4.76 11.87
N LEU A 134 -10.09 4.35 11.94
CA LEU A 134 -10.52 2.96 11.80
C LEU A 134 -11.19 2.70 10.45
N TYR A 135 -11.28 1.42 10.08
CA TYR A 135 -12.31 0.96 9.17
C TYR A 135 -13.68 0.94 9.87
N ASP A 136 -14.74 0.83 9.09
CA ASP A 136 -16.05 0.48 9.66
C ASP A 136 -15.91 -0.89 10.33
N THR A 137 -16.40 -1.02 11.57
CA THR A 137 -16.29 -2.26 12.34
C THR A 137 -17.09 -3.41 11.74
N LYS A 138 -17.97 -3.16 10.76
CA LYS A 138 -18.64 -4.18 9.95
C LYS A 138 -17.73 -4.76 8.86
N VAL A 139 -16.69 -4.02 8.46
CA VAL A 139 -15.72 -4.37 7.41
C VAL A 139 -14.40 -4.87 8.01
N ASP A 140 -14.09 -4.45 9.23
CA ASP A 140 -12.92 -4.92 9.98
C ASP A 140 -13.30 -5.24 11.43
N LEU A 141 -13.68 -6.49 11.67
CA LEU A 141 -14.14 -6.98 12.97
C LEU A 141 -12.97 -7.14 13.98
N HIS A 142 -11.75 -7.29 13.46
CA HIS A 142 -10.56 -7.64 14.23
C HIS A 142 -9.88 -6.38 14.75
N VAL A 143 -8.99 -5.76 13.95
CA VAL A 143 -8.15 -4.65 14.42
C VAL A 143 -9.01 -3.43 14.74
N SER A 144 -9.83 -2.96 13.79
CA SER A 144 -10.74 -1.82 14.02
C SER A 144 -11.78 -2.14 15.10
N GLY A 145 -12.32 -3.35 15.12
CA GLY A 145 -13.26 -3.78 16.17
C GLY A 145 -12.66 -3.75 17.57
N SER A 146 -11.43 -4.26 17.74
CA SER A 146 -10.72 -4.22 19.02
C SER A 146 -10.40 -2.79 19.45
N LEU A 147 -9.89 -1.97 18.53
CA LEU A 147 -9.59 -0.56 18.79
C LEU A 147 -10.84 0.23 19.16
N ALA A 148 -11.97 -0.01 18.47
CA ALA A 148 -13.23 0.66 18.79
C ALA A 148 -13.76 0.29 20.18
N ARG A 149 -13.60 -0.96 20.61
CA ARG A 149 -14.08 -1.43 21.93
C ARG A 149 -13.15 -1.07 23.09
N THR A 150 -11.84 -1.20 22.88
CA THR A 150 -10.86 -1.19 23.98
C THR A 150 -9.78 -0.13 23.85
N GLY A 151 -9.70 0.54 22.69
CA GLY A 151 -8.60 1.44 22.36
C GLY A 151 -7.25 0.74 22.22
N SER A 152 -7.22 -0.59 22.04
CA SER A 152 -6.02 -1.41 22.14
C SER A 152 -5.99 -2.55 21.11
N TRP A 153 -4.77 -2.88 20.68
CA TRP A 153 -4.41 -4.08 19.93
C TRP A 153 -3.01 -4.52 20.39
N GLU A 154 -2.82 -5.81 20.68
CA GLU A 154 -1.50 -6.38 21.05
C GLU A 154 -0.74 -5.64 22.16
N ALA A 155 -1.44 -5.19 23.20
CA ALA A 155 -0.87 -4.37 24.28
C ALA A 155 0.41 -4.96 24.92
N GLY A 156 0.46 -6.30 25.04
CA GLY A 156 1.62 -7.01 25.59
C GLY A 156 2.87 -6.80 24.74
N TYR A 157 2.78 -7.00 23.42
CA TYR A 157 3.90 -6.81 22.50
C TYR A 157 4.31 -5.35 22.38
N LEU A 158 3.35 -4.42 22.35
CA LEU A 158 3.66 -2.99 22.36
C LEU A 158 4.57 -2.63 23.54
N ASN A 159 4.20 -3.07 24.74
CA ASN A 159 4.99 -2.79 25.93
C ASN A 159 6.38 -3.44 25.88
N GLN A 160 6.52 -4.64 25.31
CA GLN A 160 7.83 -5.29 25.11
C GLN A 160 8.69 -4.55 24.07
N VAL A 161 8.14 -4.16 22.92
CA VAL A 161 8.84 -3.33 21.93
C VAL A 161 9.34 -2.04 22.57
N LYS A 162 8.48 -1.38 23.37
CA LYS A 162 8.86 -0.17 24.11
C LYS A 162 9.97 -0.44 25.13
N SER A 163 9.90 -1.52 25.91
CA SER A 163 10.95 -1.82 26.91
C SER A 163 12.30 -2.09 26.26
N PHE A 164 12.32 -2.73 25.09
CA PHE A 164 13.55 -2.94 24.32
C PHE A 164 14.11 -1.64 23.77
N LEU A 165 13.26 -0.78 23.18
CA LEU A 165 13.70 0.54 22.70
C LEU A 165 14.18 1.46 23.82
N MET A 166 13.62 1.37 25.02
CA MET A 166 14.08 2.17 26.17
C MET A 166 15.52 1.83 26.60
N GLN A 167 15.98 0.60 26.35
CA GLN A 167 17.37 0.20 26.61
C GLN A 167 18.37 0.76 25.59
N ARG A 168 17.88 1.24 24.43
CA ARG A 168 18.68 1.80 23.33
C ARG A 168 18.13 3.16 22.92
N PRO A 169 18.45 4.26 23.65
CA PRO A 169 17.82 5.56 23.44
C PRO A 169 18.00 6.19 22.04
N LYS A 170 18.92 5.70 21.20
CA LYS A 170 19.08 6.21 19.82
C LYS A 170 18.39 5.33 18.78
N ALA A 171 17.82 4.19 19.19
CA ALA A 171 17.20 3.25 18.28
C ALA A 171 15.85 3.74 17.75
N GLY A 172 15.54 3.33 16.51
CA GLY A 172 14.24 3.50 15.88
C GLY A 172 13.39 2.24 15.92
N LEU A 173 12.14 2.36 15.47
CA LEU A 173 11.28 1.21 15.16
C LEU A 173 11.24 1.00 13.64
N ILE A 174 11.29 -0.26 13.21
CA ILE A 174 10.90 -0.66 11.86
C ILE A 174 9.59 -1.45 11.99
N ASP A 175 8.54 -1.03 11.30
CA ASP A 175 7.18 -1.58 11.40
C ASP A 175 6.75 -2.07 10.01
N LEU A 176 7.03 -3.33 9.70
CA LEU A 176 6.70 -3.95 8.40
C LEU A 176 5.32 -4.58 8.46
N GLY A 177 4.40 -4.08 7.63
CA GLY A 177 2.97 -4.43 7.75
C GLY A 177 2.28 -3.58 8.81
N THR A 178 2.56 -2.27 8.79
CA THR A 178 2.11 -1.33 9.83
C THR A 178 0.59 -1.33 10.06
N ASN A 179 -0.20 -1.70 9.06
CA ASN A 179 -1.65 -1.64 9.10
C ASN A 179 -2.16 -0.25 9.52
N LEU A 180 -3.13 -0.16 10.43
CA LEU A 180 -3.61 1.12 11.00
C LEU A 180 -2.56 1.87 11.84
N GLY A 181 -1.37 1.29 12.04
CA GLY A 181 -0.23 1.93 12.69
C GLY A 181 -0.25 1.89 14.21
N VAL A 182 -0.72 0.81 14.80
CA VAL A 182 -0.75 0.65 16.26
C VAL A 182 0.65 0.82 16.86
N TYR A 183 1.65 0.10 16.34
CA TYR A 183 3.05 0.20 16.80
C TYR A 183 3.66 1.53 16.43
N THR A 184 3.52 1.94 15.16
CA THR A 184 3.99 3.23 14.64
C THR A 184 3.52 4.42 15.49
N LEU A 185 2.21 4.56 15.74
CA LEU A 185 1.64 5.67 16.50
C LEU A 185 2.04 5.59 17.98
N PHE A 186 2.05 4.38 18.56
CA PHE A 186 2.43 4.17 19.94
C PHE A 186 3.88 4.58 20.21
N ILE A 187 4.85 4.09 19.44
CA ILE A 187 6.27 4.40 19.64
C ILE A 187 6.56 5.87 19.32
N SER A 188 6.04 6.39 18.20
CA SER A 188 6.22 7.80 17.82
C SER A 188 5.68 8.74 18.89
N LYS A 189 4.51 8.45 19.49
CA LYS A 189 3.95 9.31 20.54
C LYS A 189 4.66 9.15 21.89
N THR A 190 4.85 7.91 22.33
CA THR A 190 5.26 7.65 23.72
C THR A 190 6.73 7.90 23.93
N LEU A 191 7.57 7.55 22.96
CA LEU A 191 9.02 7.67 23.03
C LEU A 191 9.59 8.80 22.15
N GLN A 192 8.79 9.36 21.23
CA GLN A 192 9.27 10.39 20.29
C GLN A 192 10.50 9.92 19.49
N ARG A 193 10.44 8.67 19.01
CA ARG A 193 11.51 8.00 18.25
C ARG A 193 11.17 7.93 16.77
N PRO A 194 12.19 7.89 15.88
CA PRO A 194 11.96 7.65 14.47
C PRO A 194 11.36 6.27 14.24
N VAL A 195 10.40 6.20 13.33
CA VAL A 195 9.74 4.98 12.88
C VAL A 195 9.80 4.91 11.35
N LEU A 196 10.31 3.80 10.83
CA LEU A 196 10.18 3.41 9.44
C LEU A 196 9.01 2.44 9.30
N SER A 197 7.88 2.96 8.80
CA SER A 197 6.62 2.23 8.64
C SER A 197 6.46 1.78 7.20
N VAL A 198 6.04 0.54 6.97
CA VAL A 198 5.78 0.00 5.64
C VAL A 198 4.36 -0.54 5.58
N GLU A 199 3.52 0.09 4.75
CA GLU A 199 2.13 -0.31 4.51
C GLU A 199 1.78 -0.01 3.06
N PRO A 200 1.56 -1.02 2.21
CA PRO A 200 1.32 -0.80 0.80
C PRO A 200 -0.15 -0.61 0.41
N TYR A 201 -1.10 -0.92 1.30
CA TYR A 201 -2.52 -0.86 0.98
C TYR A 201 -3.08 0.56 1.19
N TYR A 202 -3.41 1.21 0.07
CA TYR A 202 -3.74 2.64 0.03
C TYR A 202 -4.89 3.09 0.95
N PRO A 203 -6.02 2.35 1.07
CA PRO A 203 -7.05 2.68 2.05
C PRO A 203 -6.57 2.68 3.51
N THR A 204 -5.58 1.85 3.84
CA THR A 204 -4.96 1.81 5.16
C THR A 204 -3.99 2.99 5.31
N ILE A 205 -3.15 3.24 4.30
CA ILE A 205 -2.23 4.40 4.25
C ILE A 205 -2.98 5.71 4.55
N ARG A 206 -4.15 5.94 3.95
CA ARG A 206 -4.93 7.18 4.17
C ARG A 206 -5.38 7.34 5.62
N ARG A 207 -5.77 6.24 6.28
CA ARG A 207 -6.16 6.26 7.71
C ARG A 207 -4.96 6.47 8.61
N LEU A 208 -3.85 5.81 8.31
CA LEU A 208 -2.59 5.99 9.02
C LEU A 208 -2.11 7.45 8.90
N HIS A 209 -2.09 8.01 7.69
CA HIS A 209 -1.75 9.41 7.47
C HIS A 209 -2.65 10.35 8.30
N LYS A 210 -3.98 10.15 8.28
CA LYS A 210 -4.89 10.95 9.12
C LYS A 210 -4.57 10.83 10.61
N SER A 211 -4.27 9.62 11.08
CA SER A 211 -3.89 9.36 12.48
C SER A 211 -2.60 10.06 12.87
N ILE A 212 -1.57 9.99 12.02
CA ILE A 212 -0.29 10.68 12.18
C ILE A 212 -0.50 12.20 12.26
N LYS A 213 -1.30 12.77 11.35
CA LYS A 213 -1.64 14.21 11.33
C LYS A 213 -2.32 14.64 12.62
N LEU A 214 -3.37 13.94 13.04
CA LEU A 214 -4.10 14.27 14.26
C LEU A 214 -3.23 14.10 15.51
N GLY A 215 -2.31 13.13 15.49
CA GLY A 215 -1.33 12.92 16.56
C GLY A 215 -0.17 13.92 16.58
N LYS A 216 0.01 14.71 15.53
CA LYS A 216 1.18 15.58 15.27
C LYS A 216 2.51 14.80 15.26
N LEU A 217 2.53 13.68 14.54
CA LEU A 217 3.62 12.70 14.54
C LEU A 217 4.44 12.68 13.25
N GLU A 218 4.18 13.58 12.31
CA GLU A 218 4.79 13.58 10.97
C GLU A 218 6.32 13.55 11.02
N LYS A 219 6.93 14.30 11.95
CA LYS A 219 8.39 14.39 12.08
C LYS A 219 9.07 13.10 12.56
N PHE A 220 8.30 12.13 13.06
CA PHE A 220 8.82 10.88 13.59
C PHE A 220 8.62 9.70 12.63
N VAL A 221 7.76 9.84 11.62
CA VAL A 221 7.35 8.70 10.78
C VAL A 221 7.82 8.88 9.36
N THR A 222 8.55 7.88 8.85
CA THR A 222 8.77 7.69 7.41
C THR A 222 7.86 6.57 6.95
N LEU A 223 6.87 6.89 6.11
CA LEU A 223 5.88 5.92 5.63
C LEU A 223 6.20 5.48 4.20
N VAL A 224 6.65 4.24 4.05
CA VAL A 224 6.88 3.59 2.75
C VAL A 224 5.62 2.89 2.30
N VAL A 225 5.28 3.04 1.01
CA VAL A 225 4.03 2.51 0.42
C VAL A 225 4.24 1.39 -0.58
N ASN A 226 5.48 0.89 -0.67
CA ASN A 226 5.79 -0.29 -1.46
C ASN A 226 5.55 -1.56 -0.65
N PRO A 227 5.00 -2.62 -1.26
CA PRO A 227 5.08 -3.95 -0.69
C PRO A 227 6.54 -4.43 -0.74
N ILE A 228 6.94 -5.25 0.24
CA ILE A 228 8.27 -5.86 0.26
C ILE A 228 8.13 -7.32 -0.17
N THR A 229 8.90 -7.72 -1.18
CA THR A 229 8.94 -9.08 -1.68
C THR A 229 10.38 -9.50 -2.01
N ASP A 230 10.54 -10.67 -2.61
CA ASP A 230 11.80 -11.23 -3.11
C ASP A 230 12.16 -10.77 -4.52
N THR A 231 11.32 -9.98 -5.18
CA THR A 231 11.48 -9.51 -6.56
C THR A 231 10.92 -8.10 -6.72
N ARG A 232 11.48 -7.28 -7.62
CA ARG A 232 10.87 -5.98 -7.96
C ARG A 232 9.89 -6.15 -9.11
N GLU A 233 8.60 -6.18 -8.81
CA GLU A 233 7.55 -6.43 -9.79
C GLU A 233 6.25 -5.71 -9.43
N THR A 234 5.29 -5.70 -10.36
CA THR A 234 3.95 -5.24 -10.03
C THR A 234 3.19 -6.37 -9.35
N VAL A 235 2.77 -6.11 -8.12
CA VAL A 235 1.95 -7.04 -7.34
C VAL A 235 0.55 -6.47 -7.12
N TYR A 236 -0.39 -7.35 -6.79
CA TYR A 236 -1.79 -7.00 -6.51
C TYR A 236 -2.13 -7.30 -5.06
N PHE A 237 -3.25 -6.76 -4.57
CA PHE A 237 -3.73 -7.02 -3.22
C PHE A 237 -4.98 -7.88 -3.22
N ARG A 238 -5.04 -8.84 -2.30
CA ARG A 238 -6.22 -9.62 -1.94
C ARG A 238 -6.58 -9.29 -0.50
N ARG A 239 -7.88 -9.08 -0.25
CA ARG A 239 -8.39 -8.68 1.07
C ARG A 239 -9.35 -9.72 1.60
N SER A 240 -9.40 -9.83 2.91
CA SER A 240 -10.54 -10.43 3.58
C SER A 240 -11.72 -9.43 3.62
N SER A 241 -12.94 -9.98 3.58
CA SER A 241 -14.18 -9.19 3.61
C SER A 241 -14.45 -8.56 4.98
N ASN A 242 -13.94 -9.18 6.06
CA ASN A 242 -14.21 -8.79 7.44
C ASN A 242 -12.93 -8.56 8.28
N ASN A 243 -11.75 -8.72 7.70
CA ASN A 243 -10.46 -8.50 8.34
C ASN A 243 -9.55 -7.69 7.41
N GLN A 244 -9.50 -6.37 7.58
CA GLN A 244 -8.60 -5.55 6.75
C GLN A 244 -7.13 -5.70 7.19
N GLY A 245 -6.90 -6.26 8.38
CA GLY A 245 -5.60 -6.77 8.86
C GLY A 245 -4.97 -7.79 7.91
N ASP A 246 -5.80 -8.68 7.35
CA ASP A 246 -5.41 -9.80 6.50
C ASP A 246 -5.28 -9.39 5.02
N THR A 247 -4.72 -8.21 4.75
CA THR A 247 -4.46 -7.79 3.37
C THR A 247 -3.18 -8.45 2.87
N ARG A 248 -3.30 -9.28 1.83
CA ARG A 248 -2.21 -10.10 1.29
C ARG A 248 -1.80 -9.68 -0.11
N ILE A 249 -0.55 -9.98 -0.46
CA ILE A 249 -0.07 -9.87 -1.83
C ILE A 249 -0.62 -11.02 -2.68
N SER A 250 -1.02 -10.71 -3.90
CA SER A 250 -1.43 -11.64 -4.95
C SER A 250 -0.63 -11.40 -6.23
N GLN A 251 -0.18 -12.46 -6.87
CA GLN A 251 0.54 -12.41 -8.15
C GLN A 251 -0.39 -12.19 -9.35
N SER A 252 -1.70 -12.39 -9.17
CA SER A 252 -2.69 -12.24 -10.22
C SER A 252 -3.55 -11.01 -9.98
N LYS A 253 -4.01 -10.38 -11.06
CA LYS A 253 -5.01 -9.31 -10.99
C LYS A 253 -6.21 -9.78 -10.18
N THR A 254 -6.57 -9.03 -9.15
CA THR A 254 -7.76 -9.27 -8.36
C THR A 254 -8.91 -8.42 -8.91
N ASN A 255 -10.15 -8.93 -8.82
CA ASN A 255 -11.36 -8.18 -9.19
C ASN A 255 -11.74 -7.12 -8.15
N ASP A 256 -10.77 -6.68 -7.36
CA ASP A 256 -11.01 -5.80 -6.23
C ASP A 256 -11.42 -4.40 -6.74
N ARG A 257 -12.40 -3.78 -6.10
CA ARG A 257 -12.90 -2.43 -6.47
C ARG A 257 -12.65 -1.42 -5.36
N GLY A 258 -11.60 -1.64 -4.56
CA GLY A 258 -11.21 -0.77 -3.46
C GLY A 258 -10.92 0.68 -3.89
N LEU A 259 -10.95 1.59 -2.92
CA LEU A 259 -10.60 2.99 -3.13
C LEU A 259 -9.07 3.16 -3.20
N GLY A 260 -8.47 2.94 -4.37
CA GLY A 260 -7.02 3.13 -4.56
C GLY A 260 -6.48 2.30 -5.73
N PRO A 261 -5.17 2.38 -6.01
CA PRO A 261 -4.55 1.43 -6.93
C PRO A 261 -4.63 0.02 -6.33
N ASN A 262 -5.15 -0.94 -7.10
CA ASN A 262 -5.21 -2.36 -6.70
C ASN A 262 -3.88 -3.10 -6.89
N SER A 263 -2.86 -2.37 -7.32
CA SER A 263 -1.52 -2.87 -7.57
C SER A 263 -0.49 -1.89 -7.08
N SER A 264 0.67 -2.38 -6.68
CA SER A 264 1.83 -1.56 -6.33
C SER A 264 3.11 -2.20 -6.86
N HIS A 265 4.15 -1.40 -7.05
CA HIS A 265 5.46 -1.93 -7.41
C HIS A 265 6.19 -2.31 -6.13
N SER A 266 6.59 -3.58 -6.03
CA SER A 266 7.32 -4.09 -4.87
C SER A 266 8.77 -3.61 -4.85
N ILE A 267 9.34 -3.61 -3.66
CA ILE A 267 10.76 -3.35 -3.41
C ILE A 267 11.38 -4.56 -2.71
N LEU A 268 12.71 -4.62 -2.71
CA LEU A 268 13.45 -5.52 -1.84
C LEU A 268 13.63 -4.87 -0.46
N MET A 269 13.78 -5.67 0.59
CA MET A 269 14.03 -5.13 1.93
C MET A 269 15.31 -4.29 1.98
N ASP A 270 16.32 -4.67 1.19
CA ASP A 270 17.55 -3.92 0.98
C ASP A 270 17.33 -2.47 0.50
N ASP A 271 16.25 -2.18 -0.22
CA ASP A 271 15.92 -0.82 -0.69
C ASP A 271 15.55 0.12 0.47
N LEU A 272 15.08 -0.42 1.61
CA LEU A 272 14.81 0.38 2.81
C LEU A 272 16.06 1.08 3.36
N SER A 273 17.25 0.63 2.95
CA SER A 273 18.52 1.30 3.25
C SER A 273 18.52 2.75 2.81
N ASP A 274 17.80 3.11 1.74
CA ASP A 274 17.81 4.47 1.21
C ASP A 274 17.06 5.44 2.12
N VAL A 275 16.08 4.95 2.89
CA VAL A 275 15.16 5.77 3.68
C VAL A 275 15.34 5.66 5.19
N ALA A 276 15.98 4.60 5.69
CA ALA A 276 16.29 4.48 7.11
C ALA A 276 17.26 5.57 7.59
N ASN A 277 16.87 6.25 8.67
CA ASN A 277 17.60 7.38 9.27
C ASN A 277 18.11 7.09 10.70
N PHE A 278 18.20 5.82 11.07
CA PHE A 278 18.76 5.32 12.32
C PHE A 278 19.61 4.07 12.04
N THR A 279 20.53 3.76 12.96
CA THR A 279 21.50 2.67 12.81
C THR A 279 21.22 1.47 13.73
N GLU A 280 20.32 1.61 14.68
CA GLU A 280 19.87 0.54 15.58
C GLU A 280 18.34 0.51 15.62
N ALA A 281 17.73 -0.67 15.69
CA ALA A 281 16.28 -0.78 15.74
C ALA A 281 15.73 -2.05 16.41
N VAL A 282 14.48 -1.92 16.88
CA VAL A 282 13.55 -3.05 17.02
C VAL A 282 12.73 -3.14 15.73
N MET A 283 12.43 -4.35 15.28
CA MET A 283 11.62 -4.61 14.09
C MET A 283 10.34 -5.37 14.45
N LYS A 284 9.18 -4.93 13.98
CA LYS A 284 7.95 -5.73 13.91
C LYS A 284 7.73 -6.13 12.46
N VAL A 285 7.41 -7.40 12.23
CA VAL A 285 7.15 -7.98 10.90
C VAL A 285 5.82 -8.72 10.95
N ASP A 286 4.90 -8.26 10.12
CA ASP A 286 3.53 -8.78 10.02
C ASP A 286 3.00 -8.52 8.60
N ILE A 287 3.60 -9.19 7.61
CA ILE A 287 3.32 -8.94 6.18
C ILE A 287 2.58 -10.11 5.55
N GLN A 288 1.82 -10.83 6.39
CA GLN A 288 0.79 -11.79 6.02
C GLN A 288 1.32 -12.88 5.08
N GLY A 289 2.45 -13.49 5.47
CA GLY A 289 3.05 -14.65 4.80
C GLY A 289 4.19 -14.32 3.84
N TYR A 290 4.59 -13.05 3.75
CA TYR A 290 5.74 -12.60 2.96
C TYR A 290 7.01 -12.40 3.79
N GLU A 291 7.00 -12.74 5.08
CA GLU A 291 8.10 -12.46 6.01
C GLU A 291 9.42 -13.04 5.49
N MET A 292 9.46 -14.34 5.16
CA MET A 292 10.68 -14.97 4.68
C MET A 292 11.13 -14.44 3.31
N LYS A 293 10.19 -14.02 2.45
CA LYS A 293 10.51 -13.40 1.16
C LYS A 293 11.15 -12.04 1.36
N ALA A 294 10.67 -11.22 2.28
CA ALA A 294 11.30 -9.95 2.62
C ALA A 294 12.75 -10.17 3.09
N PHE A 295 12.98 -11.16 3.97
CA PHE A 295 14.33 -11.44 4.46
C PHE A 295 15.29 -12.02 3.42
N SER A 296 14.79 -12.64 2.34
CA SER A 296 15.65 -13.19 1.27
C SER A 296 16.59 -12.16 0.62
N HIS A 297 16.23 -10.88 0.67
CA HIS A 297 17.03 -9.76 0.16
C HIS A 297 17.11 -8.63 1.21
N SER A 298 17.67 -8.96 2.38
CA SER A 298 17.76 -8.05 3.52
C SER A 298 19.18 -7.78 4.01
N LYS A 299 20.19 -8.45 3.44
CA LYS A 299 21.57 -8.41 3.96
C LYS A 299 22.12 -6.99 4.02
N ARG A 300 22.02 -6.22 2.93
CA ARG A 300 22.54 -4.83 2.88
C ARG A 300 21.83 -3.96 3.92
N PHE A 301 20.52 -4.13 4.08
CA PHE A 301 19.75 -3.39 5.06
C PHE A 301 20.13 -3.75 6.51
N LEU A 302 20.23 -5.04 6.82
CA LEU A 302 20.60 -5.52 8.14
C LEU A 302 22.07 -5.22 8.49
N ASP A 303 22.94 -5.09 7.50
CA ASP A 303 24.32 -4.60 7.69
C ASP A 303 24.36 -3.10 7.99
N LYS A 304 23.43 -2.32 7.43
CA LYS A 304 23.29 -0.88 7.69
C LYS A 304 22.63 -0.58 9.04
N VAL A 305 21.61 -1.36 9.42
CA VAL A 305 20.82 -1.15 10.64
C VAL A 305 20.94 -2.37 11.55
N LYS A 306 21.62 -2.21 12.69
CA LYS A 306 21.71 -3.25 13.71
C LYS A 306 20.33 -3.51 14.32
N ILE A 307 19.75 -4.65 13.99
CA ILE A 307 18.49 -5.10 14.57
C ILE A 307 18.79 -5.92 15.83
N PHE A 308 18.37 -5.42 16.99
CA PHE A 308 18.62 -6.10 18.27
C PHE A 308 17.42 -6.89 18.80
N ALA A 309 16.24 -6.69 18.21
CA ALA A 309 15.06 -7.53 18.42
C ALA A 309 14.11 -7.50 17.21
N ILE A 310 13.46 -8.63 16.92
CA ILE A 310 12.45 -8.81 15.89
C ILE A 310 11.23 -9.49 16.49
N PHE A 311 10.07 -8.87 16.36
CA PHE A 311 8.76 -9.46 16.62
C PHE A 311 8.17 -9.87 15.28
N ILE A 312 7.91 -11.14 15.06
CA ILE A 312 7.52 -11.65 13.73
C ILE A 312 6.33 -12.58 13.85
N GLU A 313 5.34 -12.37 12.99
CA GLU A 313 4.25 -13.33 12.77
C GLU A 313 4.82 -14.60 12.14
N TRP A 314 4.60 -15.72 12.81
CA TRP A 314 5.11 -17.04 12.43
C TRP A 314 4.03 -17.99 11.92
N GLU A 315 2.76 -17.57 11.95
CA GLU A 315 1.58 -18.39 11.60
C GLU A 315 1.77 -19.21 10.32
N PHE A 316 2.24 -18.57 9.25
CA PHE A 316 2.37 -19.15 7.92
C PHE A 316 3.47 -20.22 7.78
N TYR A 317 4.36 -20.32 8.77
CA TYR A 317 5.48 -21.26 8.76
C TYR A 317 5.25 -22.46 9.69
N ARG A 318 4.24 -22.36 10.55
CA ARG A 318 3.83 -23.45 11.44
C ARG A 318 3.32 -24.63 10.63
N ASN A 319 3.58 -25.84 11.13
CA ASN A 319 3.11 -27.10 10.54
C ASN A 319 3.49 -27.31 9.06
N SER A 320 4.38 -26.48 8.50
CA SER A 320 4.85 -26.65 7.13
C SER A 320 5.74 -27.90 7.02
N LYS A 321 5.47 -28.74 6.01
CA LYS A 321 6.31 -29.91 5.71
C LYS A 321 7.73 -29.50 5.28
N ALA A 322 7.86 -28.34 4.63
CA ALA A 322 9.11 -27.68 4.30
C ALA A 322 8.80 -26.25 3.84
N HIS A 323 9.57 -25.27 4.33
CA HIS A 323 9.58 -23.92 3.77
C HIS A 323 11.01 -23.60 3.33
N PRO A 324 11.27 -23.37 2.03
CA PRO A 324 12.63 -23.32 1.49
C PRO A 324 13.46 -22.15 2.05
N LEU A 325 12.80 -21.05 2.44
CA LEU A 325 13.48 -19.84 2.91
C LEU A 325 13.72 -19.82 4.44
N VAL A 326 13.04 -20.67 5.22
CA VAL A 326 13.16 -20.62 6.69
C VAL A 326 14.56 -20.99 7.17
N PRO A 327 15.23 -22.06 6.67
CA PRO A 327 16.59 -22.39 7.10
C PRO A 327 17.58 -21.24 6.89
N GLY A 328 17.55 -20.59 5.72
CA GLY A 328 18.42 -19.44 5.43
C GLY A 328 18.16 -18.26 6.35
N PHE A 329 16.88 -17.96 6.62
CA PHE A 329 16.51 -16.93 7.61
C PHE A 329 17.03 -17.24 9.01
N LEU A 330 16.88 -18.48 9.49
CA LEU A 330 17.33 -18.87 10.83
C LEU A 330 18.85 -18.79 10.98
N GLU A 331 19.62 -19.21 9.97
CA GLU A 331 21.07 -19.07 9.99
C GLU A 331 21.50 -17.60 9.97
N GLU A 332 20.83 -16.74 9.19
CA GLU A 332 21.11 -15.30 9.19
C GLU A 332 20.81 -14.66 10.57
N MET A 333 19.68 -14.98 11.20
CA MET A 333 19.36 -14.48 12.54
C MET A 333 20.39 -14.94 13.58
N LYS A 334 20.78 -16.21 13.52
CA LYS A 334 21.81 -16.78 14.39
C LYS A 334 23.17 -16.10 14.18
N ALA A 335 23.58 -15.88 12.94
CA ALA A 335 24.83 -15.18 12.60
C ALA A 335 24.87 -13.74 13.14
N ARG A 336 23.70 -13.11 13.26
CA ARG A 336 23.52 -11.77 13.89
C ARG A 336 23.37 -11.82 15.41
N GLY A 337 23.51 -12.99 16.04
CA GLY A 337 23.39 -13.16 17.48
C GLY A 337 21.95 -13.08 18.00
N LEU A 338 20.95 -13.22 17.13
CA LEU A 338 19.54 -13.21 17.50
C LEU A 338 19.04 -14.62 17.80
N LYS A 339 18.45 -14.80 18.98
CA LYS A 339 17.88 -16.08 19.43
C LYS A 339 16.36 -16.00 19.50
N PRO A 340 15.63 -17.05 19.07
CA PRO A 340 14.18 -17.07 19.09
C PRO A 340 13.61 -17.42 20.46
N TYR A 341 12.52 -16.77 20.81
CA TYR A 341 11.75 -16.99 22.04
C TYR A 341 10.26 -16.93 21.75
N SER A 342 9.48 -17.62 22.57
CA SER A 342 8.04 -17.44 22.60
C SER A 342 7.68 -16.05 23.15
N PRO A 343 6.45 -15.57 22.94
CA PRO A 343 5.93 -14.36 23.58
C PRO A 343 6.00 -14.40 25.11
N GLY A 344 5.93 -15.60 25.68
CA GLY A 344 6.11 -15.89 27.11
C GLY A 344 7.57 -16.01 27.55
N ARG A 345 8.53 -15.57 26.71
CA ARG A 345 9.98 -15.52 27.00
C ARG A 345 10.64 -16.89 27.09
N ILE A 346 10.01 -17.94 26.56
CA ILE A 346 10.55 -19.30 26.57
C ILE A 346 11.49 -19.46 25.37
N PRO A 347 12.76 -19.85 25.57
CA PRO A 347 13.68 -20.12 24.46
C PRO A 347 13.11 -21.17 23.49
N LEU A 348 13.32 -20.96 22.20
CA LEU A 348 12.81 -21.85 21.16
C LEU A 348 13.97 -22.57 20.45
N ALA A 349 13.85 -23.88 20.28
CA ALA A 349 14.85 -24.65 19.54
C ALA A 349 14.72 -24.40 18.02
N LEU A 350 15.82 -24.02 17.36
CA LEU A 350 15.86 -23.76 15.91
C LEU A 350 15.39 -24.95 15.09
N THR A 351 15.71 -26.19 15.49
CA THR A 351 15.29 -27.42 14.81
C THR A 351 13.79 -27.69 14.90
N GLN A 352 13.08 -27.02 15.80
CA GLN A 352 11.64 -27.19 16.05
C GLN A 352 10.80 -26.02 15.53
N TRP A 353 11.32 -25.22 14.60
CA TRP A 353 10.66 -24.02 14.10
C TRP A 353 9.23 -24.21 13.58
N ARG A 354 8.90 -25.42 13.14
CA ARG A 354 7.55 -25.80 12.68
C ARG A 354 6.50 -25.84 13.79
N LYS A 355 6.94 -26.00 15.04
CA LYS A 355 6.09 -26.12 16.24
C LYS A 355 6.05 -24.82 17.07
N TRP A 356 6.74 -23.78 16.62
CA TRP A 356 6.76 -22.49 17.31
C TRP A 356 5.37 -21.87 17.40
N PRO A 357 5.14 -20.97 18.38
CA PRO A 357 3.89 -20.22 18.53
C PRO A 357 3.57 -19.32 17.32
N PHE A 358 2.40 -18.67 17.35
CA PHE A 358 1.91 -17.80 16.28
C PHE A 358 2.80 -16.59 16.07
N ASP A 359 3.37 -16.06 17.15
CA ASP A 359 4.37 -15.00 17.10
C ASP A 359 5.67 -15.49 17.71
N VAL A 360 6.78 -15.02 17.17
CA VAL A 360 8.12 -15.30 17.69
C VAL A 360 8.84 -13.99 17.94
N VAL A 361 9.61 -13.95 19.04
CA VAL A 361 10.50 -12.85 19.35
C VAL A 361 11.93 -13.32 19.17
N PHE A 362 12.64 -12.78 18.19
CA PHE A 362 14.08 -12.91 18.10
C PHE A 362 14.72 -11.75 18.87
N LYS A 363 15.68 -12.02 19.74
CA LYS A 363 16.43 -10.95 20.43
C LYS A 363 17.90 -11.30 20.60
N SER A 364 18.73 -10.26 20.68
CA SER A 364 20.13 -10.41 21.09
C SER A 364 20.24 -10.64 22.60
N ASP A 365 21.38 -11.19 23.04
CA ASP A 365 21.69 -11.30 24.48
C ASP A 365 21.93 -9.93 25.13
N GLU A 366 22.24 -8.91 24.33
CA GLU A 366 22.47 -7.53 24.77
C GLU A 366 21.19 -6.83 25.29
N VAL A 367 20.01 -7.42 25.08
CA VAL A 367 18.70 -6.84 25.42
C VAL A 367 18.02 -7.69 26.49
N LYS A 368 17.63 -7.04 27.59
CA LYS A 368 16.90 -7.65 28.70
C LYS A 368 15.39 -7.63 28.44
N TRP A 369 14.68 -8.60 29.03
CA TRP A 369 13.24 -8.80 28.89
C TRP A 369 12.37 -7.72 29.53
#